data_AF-A0A401PHQ8-F1
#
_entry.id   AF-A0A401PHQ8-F1
#
_cell.length_a   1.000
_cell.length_b   1.000
_cell.length_c   1.000
_cell.angle_alpha   90.00
_cell.angle_beta   90.00
_cell.angle_gamma   90.00
#
_symmetry.space_group_name_H-M   'P 1'
#
loop_
_entity.id
_entity.type
_entity.pdbx_description
1 polymer ?
#
loop_
_entity_poly.entity_id
_entity_poly.type
_entity_poly.pdbx_seq_one_letter_code
_entity_poly.pdbx_strand_id
1 'polypeptide(L)'
;MGDLSGHRGDEYIDNAGECHTCHVFCDRCYGPSDVECITCSTPRFYDSGYCATNCPTGKFDMNGQCYSCHHTCKECTGSEPNNCTSCDQDKFRNDRYLFNSVCREDCPTSHYPAAGNICLPCSSNCEVCTSDTHCVKCSSGYYPNPEGCQQLKCEEGEIADPDYEDCIQCGEGCEKCILGELLHRIT
;
A
#
# COMPACT_ATOMS: atom_id res chain seq x y z
N MET A 1 -21.57 -33.35 36.82
CA MET A 1 -22.05 -32.19 36.04
C MET A 1 -22.55 -31.18 37.05
N GLY A 2 -21.71 -30.21 37.41
CA GLY A 2 -22.05 -29.14 38.34
C GLY A 2 -22.37 -27.88 37.55
N ASP A 3 -23.58 -27.38 37.72
CA ASP A 3 -24.15 -26.20 37.08
C ASP A 3 -23.27 -24.94 37.24
N LEU A 4 -22.79 -24.40 36.13
CA LEU A 4 -22.17 -23.06 36.01
C LEU A 4 -23.25 -21.97 35.92
N SER A 5 -24.19 -21.95 36.87
CA SER A 5 -25.35 -21.04 36.85
C SER A 5 -25.22 -19.87 37.83
N GLY A 6 -24.00 -19.44 38.18
CA GLY A 6 -23.78 -18.47 39.27
C GLY A 6 -22.61 -17.50 39.16
N HIS A 7 -21.90 -17.41 38.03
CA HIS A 7 -20.90 -16.35 37.86
C HIS A 7 -21.53 -15.16 37.15
N ARG A 8 -21.70 -14.07 37.89
CA ARG A 8 -21.90 -12.75 37.30
C ARG A 8 -20.60 -12.41 36.56
N GLY A 9 -20.70 -12.06 35.28
CA GLY A 9 -19.53 -11.87 34.41
C GLY A 9 -18.55 -10.83 34.97
N ASP A 10 -19.05 -9.89 35.75
CA ASP A 10 -18.41 -8.73 36.34
C ASP A 10 -17.65 -8.99 37.65
N GLU A 11 -17.41 -10.24 38.05
CA GLU A 11 -16.73 -10.59 39.30
C GLU A 11 -15.60 -11.63 39.12
N TYR A 12 -14.54 -11.52 39.93
CA TYR A 12 -13.46 -12.51 40.04
C TYR A 12 -13.31 -13.00 41.49
N ILE A 13 -12.73 -14.19 41.67
CA ILE A 13 -12.48 -14.78 42.98
C ILE A 13 -11.00 -14.58 43.33
N ASP A 14 -10.71 -14.03 44.51
CA ASP A 14 -9.34 -13.87 44.99
C ASP A 14 -8.78 -15.17 45.64
N ASN A 15 -7.54 -15.10 46.12
CA ASN A 15 -6.89 -16.26 46.77
C ASN A 15 -7.55 -16.68 48.09
N ALA A 16 -8.37 -15.82 48.71
CA ALA A 16 -9.13 -16.12 49.92
C ALA A 16 -10.51 -16.73 49.63
N GLY A 17 -10.91 -16.78 48.35
CA GLY A 17 -12.24 -17.23 47.94
C GLY A 17 -13.31 -16.14 47.99
N GLU A 18 -12.92 -14.88 48.17
CA GLU A 18 -13.85 -13.75 48.17
C GLU A 18 -14.13 -13.27 46.74
N CYS A 19 -15.38 -12.90 46.47
CA CYS A 19 -15.81 -12.37 45.19
C CYS A 19 -15.63 -10.85 45.17
N HIS A 20 -14.91 -10.34 44.17
CA HIS A 20 -14.67 -8.92 43.97
C HIS A 20 -15.08 -8.51 42.56
N THR A 21 -15.56 -7.28 42.41
CA THR A 21 -15.95 -6.76 41.10
C THR A 21 -14.73 -6.47 40.24
N CYS A 22 -14.86 -6.75 38.95
CA CYS A 22 -13.87 -6.41 37.93
C CYS A 22 -13.67 -4.89 37.81
N HIS A 23 -12.54 -4.50 37.21
CA HIS A 23 -12.35 -3.12 36.79
C HIS A 23 -13.48 -2.69 35.83
N VAL A 24 -13.91 -1.42 35.91
CA VAL A 24 -15.07 -0.87 35.17
C VAL A 24 -14.98 -0.97 33.63
N PHE A 25 -13.79 -1.25 33.09
CA PHE A 25 -13.59 -1.45 31.65
C PHE A 25 -13.71 -2.92 31.22
N CYS A 26 -13.54 -3.85 32.15
CA CYS A 26 -13.72 -5.28 31.88
C CYS A 26 -15.19 -5.65 32.01
N ASP A 27 -15.68 -6.49 31.11
CA ASP A 27 -16.95 -7.21 31.28
C ASP A 27 -16.72 -8.51 32.06
N ARG A 28 -15.57 -9.17 31.84
CA ARG A 28 -15.06 -10.29 32.64
C ARG A 28 -13.59 -10.13 32.92
N CYS A 29 -13.12 -10.58 34.07
CA CYS A 29 -11.72 -10.45 34.50
C CYS A 29 -11.24 -11.67 35.29
N TYR A 30 -9.92 -11.76 35.50
CA TYR A 30 -9.30 -12.72 36.43
C TYR A 30 -8.59 -12.04 37.60
N GLY A 31 -8.68 -10.70 37.68
CA GLY A 31 -8.07 -9.88 38.73
C GLY A 31 -8.63 -8.46 38.74
N PRO A 32 -8.23 -7.63 39.72
CA PRO A 32 -8.78 -6.29 39.92
C PRO A 32 -8.28 -5.23 38.93
N SER A 33 -7.15 -5.46 38.25
CA SER A 33 -6.52 -4.45 37.41
C SER A 33 -7.21 -4.29 36.04
N ASP A 34 -7.07 -3.10 35.45
CA ASP A 34 -7.47 -2.79 34.08
C ASP A 34 -6.69 -3.56 33.00
N VAL A 35 -5.63 -4.29 33.36
CA VAL A 35 -4.87 -5.20 32.48
C VAL A 35 -5.16 -6.70 32.74
N GLU A 36 -6.12 -7.00 33.62
CA GLU A 36 -6.51 -8.37 33.98
C GLU A 36 -7.92 -8.73 33.46
N CYS A 37 -8.32 -8.10 32.35
CA CYS A 37 -9.57 -8.39 31.67
C CYS A 37 -9.48 -9.67 30.83
N ILE A 38 -10.62 -10.34 30.67
CA ILE A 38 -10.86 -11.45 29.74
C ILE A 38 -11.73 -10.97 28.58
N THR A 39 -12.78 -10.18 28.87
CA THR A 39 -13.65 -9.53 27.89
C THR A 39 -13.88 -8.07 28.27
N CYS A 40 -14.24 -7.24 27.30
CA CYS A 40 -14.40 -5.81 27.49
C CYS A 40 -15.86 -5.38 27.49
N SER A 41 -16.17 -4.40 28.33
CA SER A 41 -17.46 -3.72 28.28
C SER A 41 -17.57 -2.93 26.97
N THR A 42 -18.71 -3.04 26.29
CA THR A 42 -18.98 -2.27 25.06
C THR A 42 -19.04 -0.77 25.36
N PRO A 43 -18.43 0.13 24.56
CA PRO A 43 -17.85 -0.06 23.22
C PRO A 43 -16.31 -0.14 23.21
N ARG A 44 -15.69 -0.93 24.09
CA ARG A 44 -14.23 -1.10 24.16
C ARG A 44 -13.75 -2.34 23.40
N PHE A 45 -12.47 -2.31 23.03
CA PHE A 45 -11.80 -3.39 22.32
C PHE A 45 -10.80 -4.08 23.24
N TYR A 46 -10.81 -5.41 23.24
CA TYR A 46 -9.85 -6.21 23.98
C TYR A 46 -8.50 -6.21 23.27
N ASP A 47 -7.45 -5.89 24.02
CA ASP A 47 -6.07 -5.99 23.56
C ASP A 47 -5.19 -6.58 24.67
N SER A 48 -4.70 -7.81 24.48
CA SER A 48 -3.72 -8.45 25.39
C SER A 48 -3.94 -8.25 26.89
N GLY A 49 -5.19 -8.38 27.37
CA GLY A 49 -5.54 -8.30 28.80
C GLY A 49 -6.17 -6.97 29.22
N TYR A 50 -6.09 -5.91 28.41
CA TYR A 50 -6.69 -4.62 28.73
C TYR A 50 -7.76 -4.19 27.71
N CYS A 51 -8.61 -3.26 28.11
CA CYS A 51 -9.73 -2.79 27.31
C CYS A 51 -9.52 -1.36 26.79
N ALA A 52 -9.12 -1.25 25.53
CA ALA A 52 -8.83 0.00 24.84
C ALA A 52 -10.11 0.64 24.25
N THR A 53 -10.10 1.95 24.05
CA THR A 53 -11.20 2.65 23.34
C THR A 53 -11.10 2.49 21.83
N ASN A 54 -9.90 2.24 21.30
CA ASN A 54 -9.62 1.93 19.90
C ASN A 54 -8.46 0.94 19.85
N CYS A 55 -8.32 0.18 18.77
CA CYS A 55 -7.12 -0.60 18.55
C CYS A 55 -5.90 0.32 18.33
N PRO A 56 -4.76 0.02 18.97
CA PRO A 56 -3.55 0.82 18.77
C PRO A 56 -2.99 0.62 17.35
N THR A 57 -2.17 1.58 16.90
CA THR A 57 -1.44 1.49 15.63
C THR A 57 -0.74 0.14 15.47
N GLY A 58 -0.80 -0.43 14.27
CA GLY A 58 -0.30 -1.77 13.98
C GLY A 58 -1.27 -2.89 14.37
N LYS A 59 -2.50 -2.56 14.78
CA LYS A 59 -3.58 -3.52 15.01
C LYS A 59 -4.87 -3.08 14.34
N PHE A 60 -5.69 -4.05 13.96
CA PHE A 60 -7.03 -3.85 13.42
C PHE A 60 -8.07 -4.48 14.34
N ASP A 61 -9.30 -3.97 14.30
CA ASP A 61 -10.40 -4.56 15.05
C ASP A 61 -11.02 -5.74 14.30
N MET A 62 -11.33 -6.80 15.03
CA MET A 62 -12.17 -7.89 14.55
C MET A 62 -13.04 -8.36 15.71
N ASN A 63 -14.35 -8.08 15.62
CA ASN A 63 -15.35 -8.48 16.62
C ASN A 63 -15.05 -7.97 18.04
N GLY A 64 -14.61 -6.70 18.18
CA GLY A 64 -14.33 -6.11 19.50
C GLY A 64 -13.00 -6.55 20.12
N GLN A 65 -12.12 -7.19 19.34
CA GLN A 65 -10.77 -7.55 19.75
C GLN A 65 -9.75 -7.03 18.75
N CYS A 66 -8.60 -6.57 19.25
CA CYS A 66 -7.52 -6.07 18.43
C CYS A 66 -6.57 -7.19 18.01
N TYR A 67 -6.29 -7.28 16.72
CA TYR A 67 -5.37 -8.25 16.13
C TYR A 67 -4.25 -7.52 15.41
N SER A 68 -3.04 -8.07 15.46
CA SER A 68 -1.88 -7.46 14.81
C SER A 68 -2.00 -7.46 13.28
N CYS A 69 -1.58 -6.35 12.68
CA CYS A 69 -1.35 -6.25 11.25
C CYS A 69 -0.18 -7.14 10.80
N HIS A 70 -0.06 -7.35 9.48
CA HIS A 70 1.19 -7.85 8.90
C HIS A 70 2.34 -6.89 9.24
N HIS A 71 3.53 -7.41 9.51
CA HIS A 71 4.69 -6.63 9.99
C HIS A 71 5.21 -5.57 8.99
N THR A 72 4.66 -5.53 7.78
CA THR A 72 4.96 -4.49 6.77
C THR A 72 4.00 -3.32 6.81
N CYS A 73 2.82 -3.49 7.42
CA CYS A 73 1.81 -2.46 7.53
C CYS A 73 2.00 -1.67 8.82
N LYS A 74 1.83 -0.35 8.74
CA LYS A 74 1.66 0.50 9.93
C LYS A 74 0.20 0.53 10.37
N GLU A 75 -0.71 0.57 9.40
CA GLU A 75 -2.16 0.47 9.61
C GLU A 75 -2.71 -0.56 8.61
N CYS A 76 -3.75 -1.29 9.00
CA CYS A 76 -4.34 -2.36 8.18
C CYS A 76 -5.82 -2.57 8.46
N THR A 77 -6.49 -3.31 7.58
CA THR A 77 -7.86 -3.82 7.78
C THR A 77 -7.91 -5.32 8.05
N GLY A 78 -6.75 -5.96 8.15
CA GLY A 78 -6.61 -7.40 8.34
C GLY A 78 -5.15 -7.82 8.54
N SER A 79 -4.94 -9.08 8.95
CA SER A 79 -3.61 -9.63 9.26
C SER A 79 -2.76 -9.94 8.03
N GLU A 80 -3.38 -10.09 6.86
CA GLU A 80 -2.70 -10.46 5.63
C GLU A 80 -1.87 -9.32 5.03
N PRO A 81 -0.78 -9.61 4.31
CA PRO A 81 0.12 -8.61 3.73
C PRO A 81 -0.52 -7.70 2.67
N ASN A 82 -1.69 -8.07 2.14
CA ASN A 82 -2.47 -7.30 1.17
C ASN A 82 -3.65 -6.54 1.79
N ASN A 83 -3.71 -6.44 3.11
CA ASN A 83 -4.71 -5.64 3.83
C ASN A 83 -4.11 -4.36 4.45
N CYS A 84 -2.95 -3.90 3.97
CA CYS A 84 -2.35 -2.67 4.47
C CYS A 84 -3.13 -1.43 3.97
N THR A 85 -3.31 -0.45 4.85
CA THR A 85 -3.79 0.89 4.51
C THR A 85 -2.68 1.95 4.61
N SER A 86 -1.59 1.64 5.32
CA SER A 86 -0.34 2.41 5.30
C SER A 86 0.84 1.50 5.61
N CYS A 87 2.04 1.93 5.20
CA CYS A 87 3.25 1.13 5.32
C CYS A 87 4.12 1.57 6.48
N ASP A 88 4.68 0.57 7.17
CA ASP A 88 5.72 0.79 8.17
C ASP A 88 7.10 0.70 7.53
N GLN A 89 8.09 1.29 8.19
CA GLN A 89 9.47 1.21 7.75
C GLN A 89 10.05 -0.20 7.96
N ASP A 90 11.12 -0.53 7.24
CA ASP A 90 11.86 -1.75 7.51
C ASP A 90 12.70 -1.64 8.81
N LYS A 91 13.39 -2.74 9.16
CA LYS A 91 14.26 -2.79 10.36
C LYS A 91 15.44 -1.80 10.33
N PHE A 92 15.78 -1.25 9.16
CA PHE A 92 16.82 -0.27 8.95
C PHE A 92 16.27 1.16 8.81
N ARG A 93 14.97 1.36 9.00
CA ARG A 93 14.25 2.63 8.83
C ARG A 93 14.16 3.12 7.39
N ASN A 94 14.24 2.21 6.42
CA ASN A 94 13.92 2.52 5.03
C ASN A 94 12.40 2.55 4.85
N ASP A 95 11.92 3.53 4.09
CA ASP A 95 10.52 3.66 3.75
C ASP A 95 10.06 2.52 2.84
N ARG A 96 8.78 2.16 2.99
CA ARG A 96 8.06 1.26 2.10
C ARG A 96 6.86 1.98 1.53
N TYR A 97 6.51 1.65 0.30
CA TYR A 97 5.45 2.31 -0.44
C TYR A 97 4.23 1.41 -0.61
N LEU A 98 3.06 1.98 -0.37
CA LEU A 98 1.78 1.30 -0.53
C LEU A 98 1.44 1.20 -2.02
N PHE A 99 1.23 -0.03 -2.49
CA PHE A 99 0.77 -0.33 -3.84
C PHE A 99 -0.22 -1.49 -3.82
N ASN A 100 -1.46 -1.26 -4.27
CA ASN A 100 -2.54 -2.26 -4.25
C ASN A 100 -2.69 -2.96 -2.88
N SER A 101 -2.75 -2.16 -1.81
CA SER A 101 -2.85 -2.62 -0.41
C SER A 101 -1.70 -3.49 0.11
N VAL A 102 -0.59 -3.56 -0.63
CA VAL A 102 0.65 -4.24 -0.25
C VAL A 102 1.76 -3.22 -0.09
N CYS A 103 2.56 -3.37 0.97
CA CYS A 103 3.73 -2.53 1.19
C CYS A 103 4.97 -3.11 0.50
N ARG A 104 5.62 -2.31 -0.34
CA ARG A 104 6.80 -2.69 -1.14
C ARG A 104 7.98 -1.78 -0.83
N GLU A 105 9.19 -2.27 -1.06
CA GLU A 105 10.42 -1.45 -0.88
C GLU A 105 10.54 -0.39 -1.97
N ASP A 106 10.14 -0.72 -3.20
CA ASP A 106 10.14 0.19 -4.34
C ASP A 106 8.77 0.18 -5.05
N CYS A 107 8.45 1.30 -5.69
CA CYS A 107 7.30 1.36 -6.57
C CYS A 107 7.55 0.54 -7.85
N PRO A 108 6.53 -0.21 -8.32
CA PRO A 108 6.64 -0.97 -9.56
C PRO A 108 6.81 -0.03 -10.77
N THR A 109 7.15 -0.61 -11.93
CA THR A 109 7.23 0.12 -13.19
C THR A 109 5.93 0.89 -13.47
N SER A 110 6.04 2.02 -14.17
CA SER A 110 4.94 2.95 -14.42
C SER A 110 4.36 3.61 -13.16
N HIS A 111 5.06 3.56 -12.02
CA HIS A 111 4.69 4.26 -10.80
C HIS A 111 5.92 4.93 -10.18
N TYR A 112 5.68 6.00 -9.41
CA TYR A 112 6.71 6.70 -8.66
C TYR A 112 6.34 6.85 -7.17
N PRO A 113 7.34 6.96 -6.28
CA PRO A 113 7.14 7.31 -4.88
C PRO A 113 6.53 8.69 -4.71
N ALA A 114 5.37 8.78 -4.04
CA ALA A 114 4.72 10.04 -3.73
C ALA A 114 4.64 10.31 -2.21
N ALA A 115 4.21 11.51 -1.86
CA ALA A 115 3.99 11.90 -0.47
C ALA A 115 3.04 10.95 0.25
N GLY A 116 3.36 10.61 1.50
CA GLY A 116 2.57 9.64 2.28
C GLY A 116 2.95 8.18 2.03
N ASN A 117 4.11 7.90 1.44
CA ASN A 117 4.63 6.55 1.21
C ASN A 117 3.66 5.71 0.37
N ILE A 118 3.17 6.28 -0.73
CA ILE A 118 2.25 5.63 -1.68
C ILE A 118 2.86 5.66 -3.08
N CYS A 119 2.60 4.62 -3.87
CA CYS A 119 2.96 4.59 -5.28
C CYS A 119 1.85 5.21 -6.12
N LEU A 120 2.16 6.30 -6.83
CA LEU A 120 1.25 6.91 -7.79
C LEU A 120 1.67 6.55 -9.22
N PRO A 121 0.70 6.40 -10.15
CA PRO A 121 1.01 6.08 -11.53
C PRO A 121 1.73 7.23 -12.21
N CYS A 122 2.64 6.91 -13.13
CA CYS A 122 3.24 7.88 -14.03
C CYS A 122 2.19 8.52 -14.95
N SER A 123 2.52 9.69 -15.51
CA SER A 123 1.73 10.32 -16.56
C SER A 123 1.59 9.46 -17.82
N SER A 124 0.60 9.79 -18.65
CA SER A 124 0.28 9.04 -19.86
C SER A 124 1.50 8.85 -20.77
N ASN A 125 1.67 7.63 -21.28
CA ASN A 125 2.80 7.25 -22.15
C ASN A 125 4.18 7.36 -21.49
N CYS A 126 4.25 7.38 -20.16
CA CYS A 126 5.51 7.30 -19.41
C CYS A 126 5.68 5.93 -18.75
N GLU A 127 6.77 5.23 -19.07
CA GLU A 127 7.12 3.93 -18.51
C GLU A 127 7.89 4.06 -17.19
N VAL A 128 8.78 5.04 -17.09
CA VAL A 128 9.61 5.30 -15.91
C VAL A 128 9.58 6.79 -15.60
N CYS A 129 9.13 7.16 -14.41
CA CYS A 129 9.04 8.54 -13.96
C CYS A 129 9.60 8.72 -12.54
N THR A 130 9.95 9.95 -12.20
CA THR A 130 10.33 10.36 -10.83
C THR A 130 9.26 11.23 -10.17
N SER A 131 8.35 11.81 -10.95
CA SER A 131 7.14 12.52 -10.50
C SER A 131 6.05 12.40 -11.57
N ASP A 132 4.89 13.03 -11.36
CA ASP A 132 3.85 13.13 -12.37
C ASP A 132 4.28 13.93 -13.62
N THR A 133 5.21 14.88 -13.47
CA THR A 133 5.70 15.74 -14.57
C THR A 133 7.05 15.29 -15.14
N HIS A 134 7.86 14.60 -14.35
CA HIS A 134 9.22 14.22 -14.75
C HIS A 134 9.26 12.76 -15.21
N CYS A 135 9.08 12.58 -16.52
CA CYS A 135 9.28 11.29 -17.17
C CYS A 135 10.75 11.10 -17.58
N VAL A 136 11.28 9.92 -17.30
CA VAL A 136 12.64 9.50 -17.68
C VAL A 136 12.60 8.65 -18.93
N LYS A 137 11.58 7.80 -19.09
CA LYS A 137 11.42 6.92 -20.25
C LYS A 137 9.97 6.90 -20.71
N CYS A 138 9.74 7.27 -21.96
CA CYS A 138 8.43 7.22 -22.59
C CYS A 138 8.15 5.86 -23.24
N SER A 139 6.86 5.58 -23.47
CA SER A 139 6.41 4.43 -24.25
C SER A 139 6.83 4.56 -25.71
N SER A 140 6.91 3.44 -26.42
CA SER A 140 7.30 3.41 -27.84
C SER A 140 6.51 4.42 -28.69
N GLY A 141 7.22 5.25 -29.46
CA GLY A 141 6.66 6.32 -30.29
C GLY A 141 6.42 7.65 -29.57
N TYR A 142 6.75 7.74 -28.28
CA TYR A 142 6.72 8.97 -27.49
C TYR A 142 8.12 9.33 -27.02
N TYR A 143 8.34 10.63 -26.87
CA TYR A 143 9.63 11.20 -26.53
C TYR A 143 9.52 12.16 -25.35
N PRO A 144 10.53 12.22 -24.47
CA PRO A 144 10.52 13.12 -23.32
C PRO A 144 10.47 14.59 -23.76
N ASN A 145 9.58 15.36 -23.16
CA ASN A 145 9.53 16.81 -23.27
C ASN A 145 9.40 17.44 -21.87
N PRO A 146 9.54 18.76 -21.72
CA PRO A 146 9.41 19.42 -20.43
C PRO A 146 8.04 19.27 -19.75
N GLU A 147 7.00 18.86 -20.49
CA GLU A 147 5.63 18.64 -20.01
C GLU A 147 5.26 17.15 -19.83
N GLY A 148 6.21 16.22 -20.03
CA GLY A 148 5.98 14.78 -19.98
C GLY A 148 6.42 14.04 -21.25
N CYS A 149 5.54 13.22 -21.83
CA CYS A 149 5.82 12.42 -23.03
C CYS A 149 4.94 12.87 -24.18
N GLN A 150 5.55 13.23 -25.30
CA GLN A 150 4.85 13.66 -26.51
C GLN A 150 5.16 12.73 -27.68
N GLN A 151 4.12 12.42 -28.45
CA GLN A 151 4.30 11.68 -29.69
C GLN A 151 5.01 12.56 -30.72
N LEU A 152 6.11 12.06 -31.29
CA LEU A 152 6.76 12.73 -32.41
C LEU A 152 5.88 12.58 -33.65
N LYS A 153 5.43 13.72 -34.18
CA LYS A 153 4.68 13.79 -35.43
C LYS A 153 5.65 14.19 -36.53
N CYS A 154 6.12 13.21 -37.30
CA CYS A 154 6.94 13.47 -38.47
C CYS A 154 6.08 13.89 -39.66
N GLU A 155 6.63 14.76 -40.51
CA GLU A 155 5.95 15.24 -41.71
C GLU A 155 5.95 14.18 -42.82
N GLU A 156 5.23 14.44 -43.91
CA GLU A 156 5.18 13.55 -45.06
C GLU A 156 6.58 13.46 -45.72
N GLY A 157 7.11 12.24 -45.81
CA GLY A 157 8.50 12.01 -46.25
C GLY A 157 9.52 11.87 -45.12
N GLU A 158 9.09 11.89 -43.86
CA GLU A 158 9.92 11.64 -42.68
C GLU A 158 9.49 10.38 -41.91
N ILE A 159 10.42 9.82 -41.15
CA ILE A 159 10.17 8.73 -40.19
C ILE A 159 10.84 9.05 -38.85
N ALA A 160 10.16 8.68 -37.75
CA ALA A 160 10.69 8.81 -36.40
C ALA A 160 11.80 7.79 -36.15
N ASP A 161 13.00 8.26 -35.81
CA ASP A 161 14.12 7.43 -35.42
C ASP A 161 13.99 7.01 -33.93
N PRO A 162 13.95 5.69 -33.64
CA PRO A 162 13.83 5.18 -32.27
C PRO A 162 15.11 5.33 -31.44
N ASP A 163 16.27 5.55 -32.06
CA ASP A 163 17.56 5.69 -31.38
C ASP A 163 17.95 7.16 -31.17
N TYR A 164 17.56 8.05 -32.09
CA TYR A 164 17.96 9.47 -32.08
C TYR A 164 16.88 10.46 -31.65
N GLU A 165 15.66 9.99 -31.36
CA GLU A 165 14.55 10.82 -30.90
C GLU A 165 14.17 11.98 -31.85
N ASP A 166 14.38 11.78 -33.15
CA ASP A 166 14.20 12.82 -34.16
C ASP A 166 13.53 12.26 -35.44
N CYS A 167 12.99 13.15 -36.27
CA CYS A 167 12.44 12.80 -37.57
C CYS A 167 13.56 12.80 -38.61
N ILE A 168 13.80 11.65 -39.24
CA ILE A 168 14.74 11.53 -40.34
C ILE A 168 13.99 11.61 -41.67
N GLN A 169 14.54 12.41 -42.59
CA GLN A 169 14.05 12.53 -43.96
C GLN A 169 14.36 11.25 -44.75
N CYS A 170 13.40 10.79 -45.54
CA CYS A 170 13.63 9.71 -46.48
C CYS A 170 14.64 10.16 -47.57
N GLY A 171 15.46 9.23 -48.06
CA GLY A 171 16.40 9.50 -49.15
C GLY A 171 15.68 9.96 -50.43
N GLU A 172 16.35 10.80 -51.25
CA GLU A 172 15.78 11.38 -52.47
C GLU A 172 15.08 10.34 -53.35
N GLY A 173 13.80 10.56 -53.64
CA GLY A 173 12.97 9.68 -54.46
C GLY A 173 12.12 8.64 -53.71
N CYS A 174 12.14 8.64 -52.37
CA CYS A 174 11.28 7.76 -51.56
C CYS A 174 10.06 8.51 -51.01
N GLU A 175 8.85 7.99 -51.27
CA GLU A 175 7.59 8.55 -50.75
C GLU A 175 7.30 8.08 -49.31
N LYS A 176 7.84 6.90 -48.92
CA LYS A 176 7.80 6.34 -47.56
C LYS A 176 9.05 5.52 -47.28
N CYS A 177 9.60 5.64 -46.07
CA CYS A 177 10.73 4.83 -45.59
C CYS A 177 10.38 4.18 -44.24
N ILE A 178 10.88 2.96 -44.00
CA ILE A 178 10.66 2.19 -42.76
C ILE A 178 12.01 1.89 -42.09
N LEU A 179 12.10 2.14 -40.78
CA LEU A 179 13.30 1.86 -40.01
C LEU A 179 13.46 0.34 -39.87
N GLY A 180 14.57 -0.18 -40.39
CA GLY A 180 14.90 -1.61 -40.39
C GLY A 180 14.96 -2.27 -41.75
N GLU A 181 14.53 -1.62 -42.84
CA GLU A 181 14.79 -2.12 -44.19
C GLU A 181 15.38 -1.03 -45.09
N LEU A 182 16.68 -1.14 -45.36
CA LEU A 182 17.34 -0.61 -46.54
C LEU A 182 16.78 -1.29 -47.81
N LEU A 183 15.48 -1.17 -48.06
CA LEU A 183 14.89 -1.64 -49.31
C LEU A 183 14.39 -0.43 -50.10
N HIS A 184 15.30 0.08 -50.92
CA HIS A 184 14.94 0.63 -52.22
C HIS A 184 14.01 -0.38 -52.93
N ARG A 185 12.71 -0.10 -52.95
CA ARG A 185 11.84 -0.56 -54.03
C ARG A 185 11.67 0.59 -54.99
N ILE A 186 12.57 0.62 -55.96
CA ILE A 186 12.33 1.30 -57.23
C ILE A 186 11.38 0.40 -58.01
N THR A 187 10.19 0.90 -58.33
CA THR A 187 9.40 0.44 -59.48
C THR A 187 9.11 1.62 -60.37
#